data_AF-A0A3D4H6X2-F1
#
_entry.id   AF-A0A3D4H6X2-F1
#
_cell.length_a   1.000
_cell.length_b   1.000
_cell.length_c   1.000
_cell.angle_alpha   90.00
_cell.angle_beta   90.00
_cell.angle_gamma   90.00
#
_symmetry.space_group_name_H-M   'P 1'
#
loop_
_entity.id
_entity.type
_entity.pdbx_description
1 polymer ?
#
loop_
_entity_poly.entity_id
_entity_poly.type
_entity_poly.pdbx_seq_one_letter_code
_entity_poly.pdbx_strand_id
1 'polypeptide(L)'
;MPLTTIEPDTWQALHEALFEDSWDETINCHRSRYAFRGLSDQSYELATSLMRLSGSFVTLESHLLRNFKKYAHRSMVEKDSLWHWLTMAQHHGLPTRLLDWAYSPYVALHFATADLQRYDVDGVVWKVNYADAHKTLPEVIRDALALQGGFVFTTETLASAIPTLDDLDELSNPETDYAIFFEPPSVDERIVNQFAYFSVLTNPELSMNTWLNSTTAPSVKIVVWKELKWEIRDKLDQCNITERVLFPGLDGLCRWLARHYSPRAKTNKNQVPAQGRALAY
;
A
#
# COMPACT_ATOMS: atom_id res chain seq x y z
N MET A 1 16.49 -7.12 -8.85
CA MET A 1 16.40 -8.51 -8.33
C MET A 1 15.00 -9.01 -8.59
N PRO A 2 14.77 -10.30 -8.84
CA PRO A 2 13.41 -10.80 -8.98
C PRO A 2 12.63 -10.59 -7.67
N LEU A 3 11.30 -10.43 -7.78
CA LEU A 3 10.39 -10.41 -6.65
C LEU A 3 10.59 -11.66 -5.78
N THR A 4 10.95 -11.47 -4.51
CA THR A 4 11.12 -12.57 -3.56
C THR A 4 9.79 -12.86 -2.88
N THR A 5 9.43 -14.13 -2.71
CA THR A 5 8.26 -14.53 -1.90
C THR A 5 8.73 -15.18 -0.60
N ILE A 6 8.17 -14.73 0.53
CA ILE A 6 8.44 -15.29 1.87
C ILE A 6 7.13 -15.79 2.45
N GLU A 7 7.16 -16.98 3.04
CA GLU A 7 5.98 -17.68 3.56
C GLU A 7 6.16 -17.99 5.06
N PRO A 8 6.17 -16.97 5.93
CA PRO A 8 6.40 -17.17 7.36
C PRO A 8 5.22 -17.91 8.01
N ASP A 9 5.49 -19.01 8.70
CA ASP A 9 4.48 -19.89 9.30
C ASP A 9 4.13 -19.56 10.76
N THR A 10 4.82 -18.59 11.36
CA THR A 10 4.61 -18.12 12.74
C THR A 10 4.59 -16.60 12.81
N TRP A 11 3.98 -16.05 13.87
CA TRP A 11 4.03 -14.61 14.15
C TRP A 11 5.47 -14.08 14.23
N GLN A 12 6.39 -14.83 14.84
CA GLN A 12 7.79 -14.44 15.00
C GLN A 12 8.49 -14.34 13.65
N ALA A 13 8.36 -15.37 12.79
CA ALA A 13 8.92 -15.35 11.44
C ALA A 13 8.30 -14.24 10.58
N LEU A 14 6.99 -13.98 10.73
CA LEU A 14 6.31 -12.90 10.04
C LEU A 14 6.85 -11.53 10.48
N HIS A 15 7.02 -11.34 11.79
CA HIS A 15 7.58 -10.12 12.34
C HIS A 15 9.02 -9.90 11.84
N GLU A 16 9.85 -10.94 11.82
CA GLU A 16 11.20 -10.86 11.26
C GLU A 16 11.19 -10.42 9.79
N ALA A 17 10.39 -11.06 8.94
CA ALA A 17 10.26 -10.71 7.52
C ALA A 17 9.79 -9.24 7.30
N LEU A 18 8.89 -8.75 8.15
CA LEU A 18 8.38 -7.38 8.07
C LEU A 18 9.45 -6.32 8.40
N PHE A 19 10.34 -6.62 9.35
CA PHE A 19 11.35 -5.67 9.85
C PHE A 19 12.79 -5.95 9.37
N GLU A 20 12.97 -6.99 8.55
CA GLU A 20 14.22 -7.26 7.82
C GLU A 20 14.65 -6.01 7.02
N ASP A 21 15.97 -5.78 6.96
CA ASP A 21 16.59 -4.61 6.31
C ASP A 21 16.16 -3.24 6.89
N SER A 22 15.77 -3.19 8.16
CA SER A 22 15.45 -1.93 8.83
C SER A 22 16.67 -1.14 9.31
N TRP A 23 17.85 -1.75 9.44
CA TRP A 23 19.07 -1.09 9.90
C TRP A 23 19.71 -0.25 8.79
N ASP A 24 20.01 1.02 9.09
CA ASP A 24 20.71 1.93 8.18
C ASP A 24 22.06 2.33 8.77
N GLU A 25 23.15 1.81 8.19
CA GLU A 25 24.53 2.08 8.62
C GLU A 25 24.92 3.55 8.46
N THR A 26 24.33 4.27 7.50
CA THR A 26 24.72 5.67 7.19
C THR A 26 24.31 6.64 8.29
N ILE A 27 23.24 6.31 9.03
CA ILE A 27 22.70 7.11 10.14
C ILE A 27 22.72 6.35 11.47
N ASN A 28 23.28 5.13 11.49
CA ASN A 28 23.42 4.29 12.66
C ASN A 28 22.11 4.10 13.46
N CYS A 29 21.00 3.89 12.75
CA CYS A 29 19.70 3.64 13.39
C CYS A 29 18.79 2.73 12.55
N HIS A 30 17.72 2.22 13.18
CA HIS A 30 16.67 1.49 12.47
C HIS A 30 15.76 2.48 11.75
N ARG A 31 15.90 2.57 10.42
CA ARG A 31 15.05 3.35 9.53
C ARG A 31 14.84 2.59 8.22
N SER A 32 13.79 1.79 8.19
CA SER A 32 13.38 1.06 6.99
C SER A 32 13.07 2.03 5.84
N ARG A 33 13.57 1.71 4.65
CA ARG A 33 13.25 2.39 3.38
C ARG A 33 12.22 1.61 2.56
N TYR A 34 11.46 0.76 3.24
CA TYR A 34 10.46 -0.07 2.62
C TYR A 34 9.06 0.50 2.75
N ALA A 35 8.33 0.27 1.68
CA ALA A 35 6.94 0.57 1.54
C ALA A 35 6.07 -0.67 1.75
N PHE A 36 5.04 -0.62 2.60
CA PHE A 36 4.20 -1.76 2.94
C PHE A 36 2.74 -1.61 2.49
N ARG A 37 2.18 -2.63 1.84
CA ARG A 37 0.74 -2.68 1.49
C ARG A 37 0.17 -4.06 1.75
N GLY A 38 -0.84 -4.12 2.62
CA GLY A 38 -1.51 -5.38 2.95
C GLY A 38 -2.83 -5.57 2.20
N LEU A 39 -3.12 -6.80 1.80
CA LEU A 39 -4.37 -7.21 1.17
C LEU A 39 -4.89 -8.48 1.84
N SER A 40 -6.21 -8.56 2.02
CA SER A 40 -6.86 -9.68 2.70
C SER A 40 -6.84 -10.98 1.91
N ASP A 41 -6.55 -10.93 0.62
CA ASP A 41 -6.46 -12.07 -0.28
C ASP A 41 -5.20 -11.93 -1.14
N GLN A 42 -4.32 -12.94 -1.14
CA GLN A 42 -3.08 -12.91 -1.90
C GLN A 42 -3.27 -12.98 -3.41
N SER A 43 -4.47 -13.34 -3.88
CA SER A 43 -4.84 -13.33 -5.30
C SER A 43 -5.24 -11.94 -5.81
N TYR A 44 -5.45 -10.97 -4.91
CA TYR A 44 -5.80 -9.61 -5.32
C TYR A 44 -4.66 -8.94 -6.07
N GLU A 45 -5.02 -8.36 -7.21
CA GLU A 45 -4.13 -7.50 -7.97
C GLU A 45 -3.99 -6.13 -7.30
N LEU A 46 -2.77 -5.61 -7.30
CA LEU A 46 -2.38 -4.24 -7.01
C LEU A 46 -2.78 -3.31 -8.17
N ALA A 47 -4.07 -3.34 -8.51
CA ALA A 47 -4.70 -2.45 -9.47
C ALA A 47 -5.21 -1.19 -8.77
N THR A 48 -5.01 -0.04 -9.41
CA THR A 48 -5.48 1.27 -8.94
C THR A 48 -7.01 1.34 -8.98
N SER A 49 -7.59 2.31 -8.26
CA SER A 49 -9.04 2.54 -8.33
C SER A 49 -9.47 3.01 -9.73
N LEU A 50 -8.60 3.69 -10.47
CA LEU A 50 -8.83 4.06 -11.87
C LEU A 50 -8.94 2.84 -12.79
N MET A 51 -8.00 1.88 -12.71
CA MET A 51 -8.03 0.66 -13.54
C MET A 51 -9.32 -0.15 -13.33
N ARG A 52 -9.86 -0.13 -12.11
CA ARG A 52 -11.12 -0.85 -11.77
C ARG A 52 -12.36 -0.26 -12.45
N LEU A 53 -12.31 0.96 -12.99
CA LEU A 53 -13.40 1.49 -13.79
C LEU A 53 -13.62 0.71 -15.08
N SER A 54 -12.60 -0.02 -15.55
CA SER A 54 -12.60 -0.74 -16.83
C SER A 54 -12.85 0.19 -18.03
N GLY A 55 -12.77 -0.36 -19.25
CA GLY A 55 -12.98 0.42 -20.48
C GLY A 55 -11.87 1.45 -20.72
N SER A 56 -12.24 2.61 -21.28
CA SER A 56 -11.28 3.69 -21.61
C SER A 56 -10.94 4.55 -20.39
N PHE A 57 -10.54 3.92 -19.28
CA PHE A 57 -10.28 4.60 -18.00
C PHE A 57 -9.16 5.63 -18.07
N VAL A 58 -8.14 5.42 -18.91
CA VAL A 58 -7.06 6.40 -19.14
C VAL A 58 -7.62 7.73 -19.63
N THR A 59 -8.50 7.70 -20.64
CA THR A 59 -9.16 8.90 -21.16
C THR A 59 -10.13 9.52 -20.14
N LEU A 60 -10.70 8.70 -19.26
CA LEU A 60 -11.62 9.19 -18.22
C LEU A 60 -10.90 9.92 -17.09
N GLU A 61 -9.63 9.62 -16.82
CA GLU A 61 -8.89 10.22 -15.71
C GLU A 61 -8.89 11.75 -15.75
N SER A 62 -8.52 12.33 -16.90
CA SER A 62 -8.51 13.78 -17.09
C SER A 62 -9.90 14.39 -16.91
N HIS A 63 -10.96 13.68 -17.30
CA HIS A 63 -12.34 14.12 -17.09
C HIS A 63 -12.77 14.05 -15.63
N LEU A 64 -12.42 12.98 -14.92
CA LEU A 64 -12.70 12.79 -13.49
C LEU A 64 -12.02 13.90 -12.69
N LEU A 65 -10.72 14.11 -12.93
CA LEU A 65 -9.94 15.09 -12.21
C LEU A 65 -10.41 16.52 -12.52
N ARG A 66 -10.68 16.85 -13.80
CA ARG A 66 -11.22 18.16 -14.18
C ARG A 66 -12.55 18.46 -13.51
N ASN A 67 -13.47 17.50 -13.48
CA ASN A 67 -14.76 17.67 -12.82
C ASN A 67 -14.60 17.78 -11.31
N PHE A 68 -13.76 16.95 -10.70
CA PHE A 68 -13.47 17.03 -9.27
C PHE A 68 -12.96 18.43 -8.88
N LYS A 69 -11.94 18.95 -9.59
CA LYS A 69 -11.44 20.32 -9.40
C LYS A 69 -12.56 21.35 -9.50
N LYS A 70 -13.37 21.29 -10.58
CA LYS A 70 -14.48 22.22 -10.82
C LYS A 70 -15.47 22.33 -9.65
N TYR A 71 -15.80 21.22 -9.00
CA TYR A 71 -16.80 21.18 -7.93
C TYR A 71 -16.19 21.33 -6.52
N ALA A 72 -14.96 20.86 -6.31
CA ALA A 72 -14.27 20.93 -5.02
C ALA A 72 -13.64 22.29 -4.73
N HIS A 73 -13.31 23.09 -5.75
CA HIS A 73 -12.59 24.37 -5.59
C HIS A 73 -13.32 25.40 -4.72
N ARG A 74 -14.65 25.28 -4.53
CA ARG A 74 -15.41 26.20 -3.66
C ARG A 74 -15.18 25.95 -2.16
N SER A 75 -14.62 24.81 -1.79
CA SER A 75 -14.44 24.38 -0.40
C SER A 75 -12.98 24.29 0.02
N MET A 76 -12.03 24.56 -0.88
CA MET A 76 -10.61 24.32 -0.68
C MET A 76 -9.79 25.55 -1.07
N VAL A 77 -8.93 26.02 -0.17
CA VAL A 77 -8.09 27.20 -0.36
C VAL A 77 -6.61 26.78 -0.49
N GLU A 78 -5.90 27.48 -1.39
CA GLU A 78 -4.43 27.74 -1.44
C GLU A 78 -3.43 26.82 -2.17
N LYS A 79 -3.70 25.54 -2.48
CA LYS A 79 -2.72 24.70 -3.23
C LYS A 79 -3.30 24.13 -4.53
N ASP A 80 -2.77 24.61 -5.67
CA ASP A 80 -3.23 24.23 -7.01
C ASP A 80 -2.18 23.40 -7.79
N SER A 81 -1.66 22.33 -7.17
CA SER A 81 -0.81 21.37 -7.88
C SER A 81 -1.59 20.11 -8.24
N LEU A 82 -1.21 19.45 -9.34
CA LEU A 82 -1.74 18.15 -9.73
C LEU A 82 -1.71 17.15 -8.56
N TRP A 83 -0.58 17.05 -7.89
CA TRP A 83 -0.33 16.08 -6.82
C TRP A 83 -1.19 16.33 -5.57
N HIS A 84 -1.46 17.59 -5.25
CA HIS A 84 -2.41 17.95 -4.21
C HIS A 84 -3.82 17.49 -4.60
N TRP A 85 -4.26 17.79 -5.83
CA TRP A 85 -5.58 17.38 -6.30
C TRP A 85 -5.76 15.87 -6.39
N LEU A 86 -4.74 15.12 -6.85
CA LEU A 86 -4.77 13.65 -6.88
C LEU A 86 -4.85 13.06 -5.47
N THR A 87 -4.07 13.59 -4.53
CA THR A 87 -4.12 13.21 -3.11
C THR A 87 -5.53 13.39 -2.53
N MET A 88 -6.13 14.56 -2.76
CA MET A 88 -7.47 14.88 -2.26
C MET A 88 -8.56 14.04 -2.91
N ALA A 89 -8.45 13.84 -4.23
CA ALA A 89 -9.33 12.97 -4.99
C ALA A 89 -9.33 11.54 -4.44
N GLN A 90 -8.15 10.94 -4.26
CA GLN A 90 -7.97 9.61 -3.70
C GLN A 90 -8.53 9.54 -2.26
N HIS A 91 -8.25 10.54 -1.43
CA HIS A 91 -8.73 10.60 -0.05
C HIS A 91 -10.27 10.56 0.03
N HIS A 92 -10.95 11.29 -0.85
CA HIS A 92 -12.42 11.32 -0.94
C HIS A 92 -13.02 10.17 -1.77
N GLY A 93 -12.20 9.21 -2.23
CA GLY A 93 -12.66 8.01 -2.92
C GLY A 93 -12.94 8.19 -4.41
N LEU A 94 -12.48 9.29 -5.03
CA LEU A 94 -12.48 9.39 -6.49
C LEU A 94 -11.51 8.34 -7.05
N PRO A 95 -11.87 7.62 -8.13
CA PRO A 95 -10.92 6.77 -8.84
C PRO A 95 -9.70 7.57 -9.33
N THR A 96 -8.50 7.15 -8.95
CA THR A 96 -7.22 7.75 -9.36
C THR A 96 -6.20 6.66 -9.73
N ARG A 97 -5.13 7.06 -10.42
CA ARG A 97 -3.98 6.19 -10.68
C ARG A 97 -3.06 5.98 -9.47
N LEU A 98 -3.42 6.49 -8.29
CA LEU A 98 -2.63 6.31 -7.06
C LEU A 98 -2.90 4.94 -6.43
N LEU A 99 -1.87 4.40 -5.77
CA LEU A 99 -1.98 3.27 -4.84
C LEU A 99 -1.54 3.70 -3.45
N ASP A 100 -2.28 3.29 -2.44
CA ASP A 100 -1.99 3.57 -1.04
C ASP A 100 -0.96 2.59 -0.47
N TRP A 101 -0.04 3.09 0.34
CA TRP A 101 0.89 2.27 1.08
C TRP A 101 1.08 2.85 2.48
N ALA A 102 1.71 2.09 3.36
CA ALA A 102 1.99 2.49 4.73
C ALA A 102 3.49 2.36 5.03
N TYR A 103 4.00 3.26 5.88
CA TYR A 103 5.33 3.11 6.47
C TYR A 103 5.35 2.00 7.51
N SER A 104 4.24 1.82 8.22
CA SER A 104 4.11 0.84 9.29
C SER A 104 3.78 -0.54 8.74
N PRO A 105 4.61 -1.57 9.00
CA PRO A 105 4.28 -2.95 8.68
C PRO A 105 3.00 -3.43 9.38
N TYR A 106 2.71 -2.89 10.56
CA TYR A 106 1.50 -3.22 11.32
C TYR A 106 0.23 -2.61 10.71
N VAL A 107 0.32 -1.42 10.12
CA VAL A 107 -0.81 -0.88 9.35
C VAL A 107 -1.07 -1.73 8.11
N ALA A 108 -0.02 -2.20 7.42
CA ALA A 108 -0.20 -3.16 6.33
C ALA A 108 -0.84 -4.48 6.80
N LEU A 109 -0.37 -5.07 7.91
CA LEU A 109 -1.01 -6.26 8.49
C LEU A 109 -2.47 -6.01 8.89
N HIS A 110 -2.81 -4.81 9.34
CA HIS A 110 -4.20 -4.44 9.58
C HIS A 110 -5.01 -4.57 8.28
N PHE A 111 -4.55 -4.02 7.16
CA PHE A 111 -5.28 -4.19 5.89
C PHE A 111 -5.33 -5.65 5.42
N ALA A 112 -4.26 -6.43 5.64
CA ALA A 112 -4.22 -7.86 5.33
C ALA A 112 -5.19 -8.73 6.16
N THR A 113 -5.72 -8.19 7.26
CA THR A 113 -6.63 -8.90 8.16
C THR A 113 -7.94 -8.13 8.41
N ALA A 114 -8.22 -7.06 7.65
CA ALA A 114 -9.37 -6.19 7.93
C ALA A 114 -10.72 -6.81 7.52
N ASP A 115 -10.71 -7.67 6.51
CA ASP A 115 -11.90 -8.29 5.96
C ASP A 115 -12.14 -9.67 6.58
N LEU A 116 -13.06 -9.74 7.55
CA LEU A 116 -13.45 -10.98 8.22
C LEU A 116 -14.03 -12.04 7.26
N GLN A 117 -14.58 -11.63 6.11
CA GLN A 117 -15.11 -12.56 5.12
C GLN A 117 -14.02 -13.30 4.34
N ARG A 118 -12.76 -12.87 4.48
CA ARG A 118 -11.58 -13.43 3.81
C ARG A 118 -10.64 -14.14 4.78
N TYR A 119 -11.11 -14.58 5.95
CA TYR A 119 -10.28 -15.29 6.93
C TYR A 119 -10.05 -16.76 6.61
N ASP A 120 -10.70 -17.28 5.56
CA ASP A 120 -10.59 -18.63 5.02
C ASP A 120 -9.56 -18.77 3.89
N VAL A 121 -9.02 -17.65 3.40
CA VAL A 121 -7.98 -17.57 2.37
C VAL A 121 -6.75 -16.84 2.90
N ASP A 122 -5.60 -17.01 2.25
CA ASP A 122 -4.36 -16.34 2.67
C ASP A 122 -4.35 -14.88 2.22
N GLY A 123 -3.87 -14.00 3.10
CA GLY A 123 -3.60 -12.60 2.77
C GLY A 123 -2.17 -12.41 2.27
N VAL A 124 -1.79 -11.15 2.03
CA VAL A 124 -0.45 -10.78 1.60
C VAL A 124 -0.06 -9.41 2.15
N VAL A 125 1.23 -9.24 2.46
CA VAL A 125 1.86 -7.92 2.61
C VAL A 125 2.94 -7.78 1.55
N TRP A 126 2.79 -6.76 0.71
CA TRP A 126 3.81 -6.33 -0.24
C TRP A 126 4.78 -5.37 0.44
N LYS A 127 6.07 -5.55 0.22
CA LYS A 127 7.18 -4.78 0.78
C LYS A 127 8.08 -4.32 -0.37
N VAL A 128 8.26 -3.02 -0.58
CA VAL A 128 9.02 -2.47 -1.74
C VAL A 128 10.01 -1.41 -1.28
N ASN A 129 11.28 -1.51 -1.65
CA ASN A 129 12.26 -0.48 -1.31
C ASN A 129 12.09 0.73 -2.23
N TYR A 130 11.44 1.78 -1.72
CA TYR A 130 11.14 2.97 -2.51
C TYR A 130 12.40 3.78 -2.85
N ALA A 131 13.42 3.75 -1.99
CA ALA A 131 14.68 4.46 -2.24
C ALA A 131 15.43 3.84 -3.43
N ASP A 132 15.46 2.51 -3.52
CA ASP A 132 16.02 1.81 -4.67
C ASP A 132 15.14 1.91 -5.92
N ALA A 133 13.81 1.94 -5.77
CA ALA A 133 12.90 2.25 -6.88
C ALA A 133 13.21 3.63 -7.48
N HIS A 134 13.46 4.64 -6.66
CA HIS A 134 13.79 5.98 -7.13
C HIS A 134 15.16 6.09 -7.81
N LYS A 135 16.09 5.14 -7.61
CA LYS A 135 17.38 5.14 -8.33
C LYS A 135 17.22 4.90 -9.82
N THR A 136 16.13 4.25 -10.25
CA THR A 136 15.88 3.98 -11.67
C THR A 136 15.29 5.18 -12.40
N LEU A 137 14.73 6.16 -11.68
CA LEU A 137 14.12 7.35 -12.28
C LEU A 137 15.10 8.14 -13.16
N PRO A 138 14.60 8.89 -14.16
CA PRO A 138 15.41 9.80 -14.95
C PRO A 138 16.17 10.81 -14.08
N GLU A 139 17.37 11.20 -14.54
CA GLU A 139 18.30 12.05 -13.78
C GLU A 139 17.65 13.36 -13.30
N VAL A 140 16.89 14.03 -14.18
CA VAL A 140 16.15 15.27 -13.85
C VAL A 140 15.21 15.09 -12.66
N ILE A 141 14.52 13.96 -12.57
CA ILE A 141 13.57 13.66 -11.49
C ILE A 141 14.31 13.27 -10.20
N ARG A 142 15.42 12.52 -10.31
CA ARG A 142 16.25 12.16 -9.16
C ARG A 142 16.92 13.39 -8.55
N ASP A 143 17.38 14.33 -9.37
CA ASP A 143 18.02 15.56 -8.89
C ASP A 143 17.03 16.43 -8.11
N ALA A 144 15.77 16.49 -8.55
CA ALA A 144 14.71 17.17 -7.82
C ALA A 144 14.50 16.57 -6.40
N LEU A 145 14.61 15.25 -6.26
CA LEU A 145 14.57 14.57 -4.96
C LEU A 145 15.82 14.86 -4.11
N ALA A 146 17.00 14.76 -4.73
CA ALA A 146 18.29 14.93 -4.05
C ALA A 146 18.46 16.34 -3.47
N LEU A 147 17.96 17.37 -4.17
CA LEU A 147 17.98 18.77 -3.69
C LEU A 147 17.25 18.98 -2.36
N GLN A 148 16.29 18.12 -2.02
CA GLN A 148 15.53 18.18 -0.76
C GLN A 148 16.16 17.33 0.36
N GLY A 149 17.21 16.55 0.07
CA GLY A 149 17.88 15.69 1.05
C GLY A 149 17.03 14.51 1.55
N GLY A 150 15.98 14.14 0.81
CA GLY A 150 15.04 13.05 1.16
C GLY A 150 15.18 11.83 0.26
N PHE A 151 14.56 10.72 0.68
CA PHE A 151 14.43 9.49 -0.13
C PHE A 151 13.02 9.28 -0.70
N VAL A 152 12.06 10.08 -0.25
CA VAL A 152 10.65 10.05 -0.67
C VAL A 152 10.28 11.41 -1.22
N PHE A 153 9.48 11.43 -2.28
CA PHE A 153 9.00 12.68 -2.86
C PHE A 153 7.93 13.33 -1.99
N THR A 154 7.81 14.65 -2.05
CA THR A 154 6.64 15.38 -1.54
C THR A 154 5.79 15.86 -2.71
N THR A 155 4.55 16.29 -2.44
CA THR A 155 3.71 16.90 -3.47
C THR A 155 4.32 18.16 -4.07
N GLU A 156 5.13 18.89 -3.30
CA GLU A 156 5.84 20.09 -3.72
C GLU A 156 6.98 19.76 -4.69
N THR A 157 7.81 18.75 -4.35
CA THR A 157 8.89 18.30 -5.24
C THR A 157 8.34 17.79 -6.55
N LEU A 158 7.28 16.98 -6.50
CA LEU A 158 6.64 16.48 -7.71
C LEU A 158 5.95 17.58 -8.51
N ALA A 159 5.33 18.56 -7.86
CA ALA A 159 4.72 19.68 -8.58
C ALA A 159 5.76 20.51 -9.36
N SER A 160 7.00 20.57 -8.87
CA SER A 160 8.10 21.24 -9.57
C SER A 160 8.69 20.40 -10.70
N ALA A 161 8.77 19.08 -10.54
CA ALA A 161 9.43 18.19 -11.50
C ALA A 161 8.48 17.61 -12.56
N ILE A 162 7.22 17.38 -12.19
CA ILE A 162 6.16 16.76 -13.01
C ILE A 162 4.85 17.53 -12.77
N PRO A 163 4.66 18.71 -13.36
CA PRO A 163 3.51 19.58 -13.05
C PRO A 163 2.15 19.04 -13.51
N THR A 164 2.10 18.27 -14.61
CA THR A 164 0.86 17.80 -15.25
C THR A 164 0.81 16.27 -15.45
N LEU A 165 -0.37 15.75 -15.81
CA LEU A 165 -0.52 14.33 -16.15
C LEU A 165 0.21 14.01 -17.45
N ASP A 166 0.23 14.94 -18.40
CA ASP A 166 0.95 14.78 -19.66
C ASP A 166 2.46 14.65 -19.39
N ASP A 167 3.03 15.47 -18.50
CA ASP A 167 4.44 15.34 -18.08
C ASP A 167 4.74 13.98 -17.44
N LEU A 168 3.77 13.41 -16.68
CA LEU A 168 3.91 12.10 -16.06
C LEU A 168 3.86 10.97 -17.09
N ASP A 169 2.93 11.07 -18.03
CA ASP A 169 2.73 10.09 -19.10
C ASP A 169 3.94 10.09 -20.07
N GLU A 170 4.56 11.25 -20.32
CA GLU A 170 5.77 11.40 -21.13
C GLU A 170 7.01 10.71 -20.51
N LEU A 171 7.00 10.43 -19.20
CA LEU A 171 8.07 9.65 -18.56
C LEU A 171 7.96 8.14 -18.87
N SER A 172 6.78 7.66 -19.27
CA SER A 172 6.63 6.26 -19.67
C SER A 172 7.27 6.05 -21.05
N ASN A 173 8.01 4.95 -21.21
CA ASN A 173 8.46 4.52 -22.52
C ASN A 173 8.32 3.00 -22.66
N PRO A 174 8.34 2.45 -23.89
CA PRO A 174 8.11 1.03 -24.14
C PRO A 174 9.09 0.07 -23.44
N GLU A 175 10.24 0.56 -22.98
CA GLU A 175 11.30 -0.25 -22.36
C GLU A 175 11.38 -0.07 -20.84
N THR A 176 10.88 1.03 -20.29
CA THR A 176 10.99 1.36 -18.86
C THR A 176 9.76 2.13 -18.36
N ASP A 177 9.13 1.59 -17.32
CA ASP A 177 8.11 2.26 -16.52
C ASP A 177 8.59 2.47 -15.09
N TYR A 178 8.22 3.60 -14.50
CA TYR A 178 8.73 4.01 -13.20
C TYR A 178 7.61 4.03 -12.16
N ALA A 179 7.93 3.57 -10.95
CA ALA A 179 7.12 3.82 -9.77
C ALA A 179 7.69 5.00 -8.98
N ILE A 180 6.85 5.98 -8.71
CA ILE A 180 7.19 7.15 -7.90
C ILE A 180 6.41 7.04 -6.60
N PHE A 181 7.11 7.00 -5.47
CA PHE A 181 6.55 7.00 -4.12
C PHE A 181 6.65 8.40 -3.51
N PHE A 182 5.55 8.90 -2.98
CA PHE A 182 5.49 10.26 -2.43
C PHE A 182 4.58 10.37 -1.22
N GLU A 183 4.98 11.25 -0.30
CA GLU A 183 4.20 11.61 0.86
C GLU A 183 3.11 12.62 0.47
N PRO A 184 1.83 12.30 0.72
CA PRO A 184 0.79 13.29 0.62
C PRO A 184 0.94 14.32 1.75
N PRO A 185 0.49 15.57 1.53
CA PRO A 185 0.32 16.52 2.62
C PRO A 185 -0.61 15.93 3.69
N SER A 186 -0.38 16.30 4.95
CA SER A 186 -1.24 15.96 6.09
C SER A 186 -2.59 16.70 6.00
N VAL A 187 -3.40 16.35 5.00
CA VAL A 187 -4.69 17.00 4.70
C VAL A 187 -5.82 16.50 5.60
N ASP A 188 -5.64 15.34 6.24
CA ASP A 188 -6.64 14.76 7.15
C ASP A 188 -5.97 13.78 8.14
N GLU A 189 -6.60 13.59 9.30
CA GLU A 189 -6.17 12.68 10.36
C GLU A 189 -6.02 11.23 9.89
N ARG A 190 -6.83 10.76 8.93
CA ARG A 190 -6.74 9.41 8.35
C ARG A 190 -5.38 9.16 7.71
N ILE A 191 -4.86 10.12 6.95
CA ILE A 191 -3.56 9.99 6.27
C ILE A 191 -2.44 9.90 7.31
N VAL A 192 -2.53 10.74 8.35
CA VAL A 192 -1.58 10.75 9.47
C VAL A 192 -1.63 9.42 10.23
N ASN A 193 -2.82 8.95 10.60
CA ASN A 193 -2.98 7.76 11.44
C ASN A 193 -2.65 6.45 10.71
N GLN A 194 -2.84 6.40 9.39
CA GLN A 194 -2.41 5.28 8.56
C GLN A 194 -0.90 5.29 8.31
N PHE A 195 -0.22 6.38 8.66
CA PHE A 195 1.18 6.62 8.37
C PHE A 195 1.47 6.33 6.88
N ALA A 196 0.66 6.95 6.02
CA ALA A 196 0.51 6.57 4.62
C ALA A 196 1.41 7.39 3.68
N TYR A 197 1.80 6.78 2.57
CA TYR A 197 2.27 7.46 1.36
C TYR A 197 1.61 6.82 0.13
N PHE A 198 1.71 7.50 -1.00
CA PHE A 198 1.17 7.01 -2.26
C PHE A 198 2.28 6.55 -3.18
N SER A 199 1.94 5.65 -4.10
CA SER A 199 2.73 5.44 -5.30
C SER A 199 1.91 5.76 -6.54
N VAL A 200 2.59 6.14 -7.61
CA VAL A 200 2.04 6.25 -8.95
C VAL A 200 2.98 5.58 -9.95
N LEU A 201 2.40 4.94 -10.97
CA LEU A 201 3.15 4.47 -12.13
C LEU A 201 3.04 5.50 -13.25
N THR A 202 4.13 5.68 -14.01
CA THR A 202 4.15 6.57 -15.18
C THR A 202 3.14 6.12 -16.24
N ASN A 203 3.03 4.80 -16.46
CA ASN A 203 2.00 4.22 -17.31
C ASN A 203 0.72 3.90 -16.51
N PRO A 204 -0.42 4.55 -16.79
CA PRO A 204 -1.67 4.32 -16.08
C PRO A 204 -2.30 2.94 -16.34
N GLU A 205 -1.89 2.25 -17.41
CA GLU A 205 -2.38 0.91 -17.77
C GLU A 205 -1.56 -0.21 -17.11
N LEU A 206 -0.35 0.09 -16.64
CA LEU A 206 0.52 -0.88 -15.99
C LEU A 206 0.04 -1.16 -14.57
N SER A 207 -0.18 -2.43 -14.22
CA SER A 207 -0.45 -2.79 -12.83
C SER A 207 0.83 -2.84 -12.00
N MET A 208 0.73 -2.52 -10.72
CA MET A 208 1.88 -2.59 -9.81
C MET A 208 2.41 -4.01 -9.66
N ASN A 209 1.57 -5.05 -9.81
CA ASN A 209 2.08 -6.42 -9.90
C ASN A 209 3.05 -6.60 -11.07
N THR A 210 2.70 -6.09 -12.25
CA THR A 210 3.54 -6.20 -13.44
C THR A 210 4.85 -5.45 -13.23
N TRP A 211 4.78 -4.23 -12.69
CA TRP A 211 5.97 -3.43 -12.34
C TRP A 211 6.87 -4.14 -11.31
N LEU A 212 6.30 -4.75 -10.26
CA LEU A 212 7.07 -5.48 -9.25
C LEU A 212 7.80 -6.70 -9.79
N ASN A 213 7.29 -7.31 -10.87
CA ASN A 213 7.95 -8.44 -11.53
C ASN A 213 9.07 -8.01 -12.47
N SER A 214 9.06 -6.78 -12.98
CA SER A 214 10.08 -6.25 -13.89
C SER A 214 11.12 -5.35 -13.22
N THR A 215 10.80 -4.78 -12.05
CA THR A 215 11.67 -3.82 -11.36
C THR A 215 12.96 -4.45 -10.85
N THR A 216 14.01 -3.64 -10.80
CA THR A 216 15.26 -4.03 -10.13
C THR A 216 15.25 -3.73 -8.63
N ALA A 217 14.31 -2.90 -8.16
CA ALA A 217 14.19 -2.50 -6.76
C ALA A 217 13.87 -3.71 -5.86
N PRO A 218 14.57 -3.88 -4.71
CA PRO A 218 14.26 -4.93 -3.75
C PRO A 218 12.77 -4.91 -3.37
N SER A 219 12.10 -6.02 -3.65
CA SER A 219 10.66 -6.17 -3.47
C SER A 219 10.36 -7.57 -2.93
N VAL A 220 9.45 -7.64 -1.96
CA VAL A 220 9.10 -8.88 -1.28
C VAL A 220 7.58 -9.03 -1.19
N LYS A 221 7.08 -10.21 -1.56
CA LYS A 221 5.72 -10.68 -1.30
C LYS A 221 5.74 -11.54 -0.02
N ILE A 222 5.17 -11.05 1.07
CA ILE A 222 5.07 -11.79 2.32
C ILE A 222 3.67 -12.40 2.42
N VAL A 223 3.56 -13.73 2.39
CA VAL A 223 2.27 -14.43 2.52
C VAL A 223 1.81 -14.35 3.98
N VAL A 224 0.53 -14.03 4.17
CA VAL A 224 -0.11 -14.02 5.49
C VAL A 224 -1.09 -15.19 5.54
N TRP A 225 -0.63 -16.33 6.05
CA TRP A 225 -1.43 -17.54 6.16
C TRP A 225 -2.75 -17.27 6.91
N LYS A 226 -3.84 -17.85 6.40
CA LYS A 226 -5.17 -17.74 7.02
C LYS A 226 -5.17 -18.20 8.48
N GLU A 227 -4.35 -19.19 8.83
CA GLU A 227 -4.18 -19.72 10.18
C GLU A 227 -3.64 -18.67 11.16
N LEU A 228 -2.84 -17.70 10.68
CA LEU A 228 -2.25 -16.64 11.50
C LEU A 228 -3.15 -15.40 11.63
N LYS A 229 -4.17 -15.23 10.79
CA LYS A 229 -4.96 -13.97 10.72
C LYS A 229 -5.59 -13.57 12.04
N TRP A 230 -6.11 -14.54 12.81
CA TRP A 230 -6.68 -14.26 14.13
C TRP A 230 -5.62 -13.84 15.15
N GLU A 231 -4.48 -14.53 15.19
CA GLU A 231 -3.38 -14.17 16.08
C GLU A 231 -2.82 -12.78 15.77
N ILE A 232 -2.59 -12.49 14.48
CA ILE A 232 -2.16 -11.18 13.98
C ILE A 232 -3.14 -10.11 14.46
N ARG A 233 -4.44 -10.32 14.22
CA ARG A 233 -5.48 -9.36 14.58
C ARG A 233 -5.52 -9.07 16.08
N ASP A 234 -5.44 -10.12 16.91
CA ASP A 234 -5.44 -9.97 18.37
C ASP A 234 -4.23 -9.17 18.86
N LYS A 235 -3.05 -9.40 18.28
CA LYS A 235 -1.82 -8.67 18.61
C LYS A 235 -1.85 -7.22 18.13
N LEU A 236 -2.41 -6.96 16.94
CA LEU A 236 -2.61 -5.60 16.45
C LEU A 236 -3.56 -4.79 17.36
N ASP A 237 -4.65 -5.42 17.83
CA ASP A 237 -5.57 -4.80 18.80
C ASP A 237 -4.84 -4.41 20.10
N GLN A 238 -3.96 -5.28 20.61
CA GLN A 238 -3.12 -4.99 21.79
C GLN A 238 -2.14 -3.83 21.55
N CYS A 239 -1.63 -3.69 20.32
CA CYS A 239 -0.77 -2.57 19.92
C CYS A 239 -1.57 -1.31 19.53
N ASN A 240 -2.89 -1.28 19.75
CA ASN A 240 -3.79 -0.18 19.39
C ASN A 240 -3.85 0.12 17.86
N ILE A 241 -3.47 -0.84 17.01
CA ILE A 241 -3.59 -0.75 15.55
C ILE A 241 -4.98 -1.23 15.14
N THR A 242 -5.96 -0.34 15.30
CA THR A 242 -7.40 -0.64 15.22
C THR A 242 -8.11 0.29 14.24
N GLU A 243 -9.31 -0.10 13.78
CA GLU A 243 -10.11 0.70 12.84
C GLU A 243 -10.45 2.07 13.43
N ARG A 244 -10.70 2.16 14.74
CA ARG A 244 -10.99 3.43 15.43
C ARG A 244 -9.81 4.41 15.46
N VAL A 245 -8.57 3.90 15.31
CA VAL A 245 -7.36 4.73 15.21
C VAL A 245 -7.09 5.06 13.75
N LEU A 246 -7.12 4.07 12.87
CA LEU A 246 -6.78 4.24 11.45
C LEU A 246 -7.85 4.97 10.63
N PHE A 247 -9.10 4.98 11.10
CA PHE A 247 -10.22 5.68 10.49
C PHE A 247 -10.93 6.52 11.56
N PRO A 248 -10.52 7.79 11.74
CA PRO A 248 -11.13 8.69 12.71
C PRO A 248 -12.65 8.84 12.51
N GLY A 249 -13.35 9.12 13.62
CA GLY A 249 -14.79 9.31 13.63
C GLY A 249 -15.60 8.05 13.93
N LEU A 250 -16.93 8.20 13.84
CA LEU A 250 -17.89 7.16 14.23
C LEU A 250 -17.81 5.92 13.34
N ASP A 251 -17.45 6.07 12.06
CA ASP A 251 -17.34 4.94 11.14
C ASP A 251 -16.26 3.95 11.57
N GLY A 252 -15.07 4.43 11.91
CA GLY A 252 -13.99 3.56 12.42
C GLY A 252 -14.32 2.95 13.78
N LEU A 253 -14.95 3.72 14.67
CA LEU A 253 -15.41 3.22 15.97
C LEU A 253 -16.43 2.08 15.80
N CYS A 254 -17.44 2.27 14.96
CA CYS A 254 -18.46 1.27 14.67
C CYS A 254 -17.86 0.01 14.05
N ARG A 255 -16.94 0.14 13.08
CA ARG A 255 -16.23 -1.00 12.48
C ARG A 255 -15.41 -1.77 13.51
N TRP A 256 -14.67 -1.06 14.36
CA TRP A 256 -13.88 -1.67 15.44
C TRP A 256 -14.78 -2.45 16.41
N LEU A 257 -15.85 -1.82 16.93
CA LEU A 257 -16.79 -2.46 17.85
C LEU A 257 -17.45 -3.70 17.21
N ALA A 258 -17.94 -3.57 15.98
CA ALA A 258 -18.58 -4.67 15.27
C ALA A 258 -17.63 -5.87 15.13
N ARG A 259 -16.37 -5.63 14.72
CA ARG A 259 -15.36 -6.69 14.60
C ARG A 259 -14.95 -7.27 15.97
N HIS A 260 -14.57 -6.42 16.90
CA HIS A 260 -13.96 -6.82 18.17
C HIS A 260 -14.91 -7.68 19.02
N TYR A 261 -16.21 -7.39 18.97
CA TYR A 261 -17.24 -8.15 19.67
C TYR A 261 -17.92 -9.22 18.81
N SER A 262 -17.51 -9.40 17.55
CA SER A 262 -18.02 -10.49 16.71
C SER A 262 -17.51 -11.85 17.22
N PRO A 263 -18.38 -12.86 17.35
CA PRO A 263 -17.95 -14.21 17.68
C PRO A 263 -16.96 -14.74 16.63
N ARG A 264 -15.86 -15.36 17.07
CA ARG A 264 -15.00 -16.09 16.14
C ARG A 264 -15.80 -17.25 15.56
N ALA A 265 -15.83 -17.37 14.24
CA ALA A 265 -16.34 -18.57 13.60
C ALA A 265 -15.59 -19.77 14.20
N LYS A 266 -16.32 -20.79 14.69
CA LYS A 266 -15.70 -21.98 15.26
C LYS A 266 -14.91 -22.68 14.16
N THR A 267 -13.60 -22.51 14.14
CA THR A 267 -12.70 -23.40 13.40
C THR A 267 -12.86 -24.79 14.00
N ASN A 268 -13.43 -25.72 13.24
CA ASN A 268 -13.54 -27.12 13.63
C ASN A 268 -12.13 -27.71 13.78
N LYS A 269 -11.57 -27.65 15.00
CA LYS A 269 -10.24 -28.19 15.33
C LYS A 269 -10.19 -29.74 15.37
N ASN A 270 -11.20 -30.45 14.85
CA ASN A 270 -11.31 -31.91 14.92
C ASN A 270 -11.07 -32.62 13.57
N GLN A 271 -10.12 -32.15 12.76
CA GLN A 271 -9.51 -32.99 11.73
C GLN A 271 -7.99 -32.97 11.93
N VAL A 272 -7.55 -33.75 12.92
CA VAL A 272 -6.17 -34.26 12.93
C VAL A 272 -6.10 -35.25 11.76
N PRO A 273 -5.16 -35.11 10.80
CA PRO A 273 -4.93 -36.16 9.83
C PRO A 273 -4.42 -37.38 10.61
N ALA A 274 -5.25 -38.43 10.69
CA ALA A 274 -4.85 -39.69 11.28
C ALA A 274 -3.70 -40.26 10.44
N GLN A 275 -2.47 -40.04 10.92
CA GLN A 275 -1.31 -40.81 10.51
C GLN A 275 -1.62 -42.29 10.72
N GLY A 276 -1.24 -43.08 9.71
CA GLY A 276 -1.61 -44.48 9.59
C GLY A 276 -1.31 -45.32 10.83
N ARG A 277 -2.25 -46.22 11.12
CA ARG A 277 -1.96 -47.49 11.76
C ARG A 277 -2.61 -48.60 10.96
N ALA A 278 -1.75 -49.41 10.35
CA ALA A 278 -2.09 -50.74 9.88
C ALA A 278 -2.51 -51.62 11.06
N LEU A 279 -3.61 -52.34 10.91
CA LEU A 279 -3.90 -53.67 11.46
C LEU A 279 -4.85 -54.31 10.42
N ALA A 280 -4.43 -55.29 9.61
CA ALA A 280 -4.18 -56.69 9.95
C ALA A 280 -5.41 -57.37 10.56
N TYR A 281 -6.05 -58.18 9.71
CA TYR A 281 -7.24 -59.06 9.88
C TYR A 281 -8.62 -58.38 9.85
#